data_AF-A0A7S0HJD2-F1
#
_entry.id   AF-A0A7S0HJD2-F1
#
_cell.length_a   1.000
_cell.length_b   1.000
_cell.length_c   1.000
_cell.angle_alpha   90.00
_cell.angle_beta   90.00
_cell.angle_gamma   90.00
#
_symmetry.space_group_name_H-M   'P 1'
#
loop_
_entity.id
_entity.type
_entity.pdbx_description
1 polymer ?
#
loop_
_entity_poly.entity_id
_entity_poly.type
_entity_poly.pdbx_seq_one_letter_code
_entity_poly.pdbx_strand_id
1 'polypeptide(L)'
;SGARTMQLNMFVRRWGKFAPSASLACGVVTLLGTYALASLSSHIPEGMWLPFISLNGALPPERWLYLIGFWLTGTGILVSAKYAKDSFLWRAESHLHCLAKSSYYFSLVAAFGLLVQATIPLQSNIFDVIKKEATLQTQSMIHQTGALVLFLAGYAHCITMDILLFRSRTLPSSTFSKRLKLVLTILMLAPFFLAFLPHPASSVGPKKTVEEMSYGAIGQWTCVGALLLYFASYHLEFCVTHPDGAQAAYSDHDLLPLAAVQDNLSDTGAEI
;
A
#
# COMPACT_ATOMS: atom_id res chain seq x y z
N SER A 1 -33.13 1.38 -1.63
CA SER A 1 -31.74 1.51 -2.09
C SER A 1 -30.87 2.35 -1.15
N GLY A 2 -31.28 3.57 -0.77
CA GLY A 2 -30.47 4.51 0.04
C GLY A 2 -29.98 4.03 1.42
N ALA A 3 -30.79 3.29 2.18
CA ALA A 3 -30.40 2.83 3.53
C ALA A 3 -29.17 1.90 3.53
N ARG A 4 -29.02 1.02 2.53
CA ARG A 4 -27.85 0.13 2.40
C ARG A 4 -26.59 0.91 2.06
N THR A 5 -26.69 1.90 1.17
CA THR A 5 -25.58 2.79 0.83
C THR A 5 -25.11 3.59 2.05
N MET A 6 -26.04 4.05 2.89
CA MET A 6 -25.71 4.77 4.13
C MET A 6 -24.97 3.89 5.14
N GLN A 7 -25.44 2.66 5.38
CA GLN A 7 -24.77 1.73 6.30
C GLN A 7 -23.36 1.35 5.84
N LEU A 8 -23.18 1.07 4.56
CA LEU A 8 -21.86 0.76 4.00
C LEU A 8 -20.88 1.93 4.16
N ASN A 9 -21.34 3.16 3.92
CA ASN A 9 -20.52 4.35 4.09
C ASN A 9 -20.10 4.58 5.54
N MET A 10 -20.98 4.31 6.51
CA MET A 10 -20.65 4.38 7.94
C MET A 10 -19.62 3.32 8.34
N PHE A 11 -19.78 2.09 7.83
CA PHE A 11 -18.82 1.01 8.09
C PHE A 11 -17.42 1.34 7.54
N VAL A 12 -17.35 1.77 6.28
CA VAL A 12 -16.08 2.15 5.64
C VAL A 12 -15.44 3.34 6.34
N ARG A 13 -16.22 4.33 6.79
CA ARG A 13 -15.69 5.45 7.59
C ARG A 13 -15.11 5.00 8.92
N ARG A 14 -15.80 4.11 9.63
CA ARG A 14 -15.37 3.65 10.96
C ARG A 14 -14.12 2.77 10.90
N TRP A 15 -14.07 1.85 9.94
CA TRP A 15 -13.03 0.81 9.89
C TRP A 15 -11.94 1.06 8.85
N GLY A 16 -12.22 1.87 7.82
CA GLY A 16 -11.29 2.13 6.73
C GLY A 16 -9.97 2.76 7.18
N LYS A 17 -9.98 3.52 8.29
CA LYS A 17 -8.75 4.08 8.89
C LYS A 17 -7.74 3.03 9.35
N PHE A 18 -8.17 1.81 9.64
CA PHE A 18 -7.30 0.71 10.06
C PHE A 18 -6.76 -0.12 8.89
N ALA A 19 -7.28 0.08 7.67
CA ALA A 19 -6.86 -0.66 6.49
C ALA A 19 -5.33 -0.61 6.23
N PRO A 20 -4.63 0.53 6.42
CA PRO A 20 -3.18 0.59 6.27
C PRO A 20 -2.42 -0.36 7.20
N SER A 21 -2.79 -0.39 8.49
CA SER A 21 -2.11 -1.24 9.47
C SER A 21 -2.48 -2.71 9.31
N ALA A 22 -3.73 -3.02 8.96
CA ALA A 22 -4.14 -4.38 8.62
C ALA A 22 -3.36 -4.89 7.39
N SER A 23 -3.20 -4.04 6.37
CA SER A 23 -2.39 -4.34 5.19
C SER A 23 -0.93 -4.60 5.54
N LEU A 24 -0.33 -3.78 6.42
CA LEU A 24 1.03 -4.01 6.91
C LEU A 24 1.16 -5.34 7.64
N ALA A 25 0.25 -5.62 8.56
CA ALA A 25 0.26 -6.86 9.34
C ALA A 25 0.18 -8.08 8.40
N CYS A 26 -0.73 -8.06 7.42
CA CYS A 26 -0.82 -9.10 6.40
C CYS A 26 0.50 -9.25 5.63
N GLY A 27 1.07 -8.15 5.14
CA GLY A 27 2.33 -8.16 4.40
C GLY A 27 3.49 -8.72 5.21
N VAL A 28 3.65 -8.30 6.47
CA VAL A 28 4.72 -8.78 7.37
C VAL A 28 4.55 -10.26 7.69
N VAL A 29 3.33 -10.69 8.05
CA VAL A 29 3.03 -12.12 8.30
C VAL A 29 3.31 -12.96 7.06
N THR A 30 2.98 -12.45 5.87
CA THR A 30 3.29 -13.12 4.60
C THR A 30 4.79 -13.26 4.40
N LEU A 31 5.55 -12.17 4.52
CA LEU A 31 6.99 -12.17 4.30
C LEU A 31 7.74 -13.10 5.26
N LEU A 32 7.49 -12.94 6.56
CA LEU A 32 8.18 -13.71 7.60
C LEU A 32 7.68 -15.16 7.65
N GLY A 33 6.37 -15.37 7.48
CA GLY A 33 5.79 -16.70 7.51
C GLY A 33 6.19 -17.55 6.30
N THR A 34 6.22 -16.97 5.10
CA THR A 34 6.68 -17.69 3.90
C THR A 34 8.16 -18.05 3.99
N TYR A 35 9.01 -17.13 4.48
CA TYR A 35 10.42 -17.42 4.74
C TYR A 35 10.61 -18.53 5.77
N ALA A 36 9.88 -18.49 6.89
CA ALA A 36 9.94 -19.51 7.93
C ALA A 36 9.51 -20.89 7.38
N LEU A 37 8.41 -20.95 6.64
CA LEU A 37 7.93 -22.19 6.02
C LEU A 37 8.90 -22.74 4.96
N ALA A 38 9.47 -21.88 4.11
CA ALA A 38 10.46 -22.27 3.12
C ALA A 38 11.75 -22.80 3.77
N SER A 39 12.18 -22.18 4.88
CA SER A 39 13.33 -22.62 5.66
C SER A 39 13.08 -23.98 6.31
N LEU A 40 11.92 -24.17 6.96
CA LEU A 40 11.54 -25.43 7.60
C LEU A 40 11.36 -26.59 6.60
N SER A 41 10.96 -26.27 5.37
CA SER A 41 10.75 -27.26 4.30
C SER A 41 12.00 -27.50 3.46
N SER A 42 13.15 -26.88 3.81
CA SER A 42 14.40 -26.95 3.03
C SER A 42 14.24 -26.54 1.56
N HIS A 43 13.32 -25.61 1.27
CA HIS A 43 13.11 -25.06 -0.07
C HIS A 43 14.08 -23.92 -0.40
N ILE A 44 14.79 -23.39 0.60
CA ILE A 44 15.85 -22.40 0.40
C ILE A 44 17.10 -23.14 -0.10
N PRO A 45 17.64 -22.77 -1.28
CA PRO A 45 18.84 -23.42 -1.82
C PRO A 45 20.04 -23.34 -0.88
N GLU A 46 20.87 -24.39 -0.87
CA GLU A 46 22.11 -24.41 -0.09
C GLU A 46 23.01 -23.22 -0.43
N GLY A 47 23.57 -22.58 0.60
CA GLY A 47 24.40 -21.38 0.48
C GLY A 47 23.61 -20.06 0.35
N MET A 48 22.29 -20.10 0.17
CA MET A 48 21.45 -18.91 0.16
C MET A 48 20.93 -18.63 1.57
N TRP A 49 21.41 -17.55 2.20
CA TRP A 49 20.98 -17.18 3.55
C TRP A 49 19.74 -16.29 3.55
N LEU A 50 19.52 -15.51 2.47
CA LEU A 50 18.31 -14.72 2.26
C LEU A 50 17.81 -14.90 0.81
N PRO A 51 16.69 -15.61 0.61
CA PRO A 51 16.07 -15.75 -0.69
C PRO A 51 15.27 -14.50 -1.10
N PHE A 52 15.10 -14.33 -2.42
CA PHE A 52 14.16 -13.37 -2.98
C PHE A 52 12.75 -13.60 -2.41
N ILE A 53 11.98 -12.53 -2.18
CA ILE A 53 10.63 -12.65 -1.58
C ILE A 53 9.74 -13.60 -2.39
N SER A 54 9.80 -13.49 -3.72
CA SER A 54 8.99 -14.33 -4.61
C SER A 54 9.44 -15.79 -4.65
N LEU A 55 10.69 -16.09 -4.29
CA LEU A 55 11.17 -17.47 -4.14
C LEU A 55 10.54 -18.13 -2.91
N ASN A 56 10.33 -17.40 -1.82
CA ASN A 56 9.62 -17.88 -0.64
C ASN A 56 8.14 -18.20 -0.89
N GLY A 57 7.56 -17.81 -2.03
CA GLY A 57 6.20 -18.17 -2.41
C GLY A 57 6.12 -19.22 -3.52
N ALA A 58 7.26 -19.76 -3.97
CA ALA A 58 7.32 -20.54 -5.18
C ALA A 58 6.83 -21.99 -5.00
N LEU A 59 6.90 -22.57 -3.80
CA LEU A 59 6.54 -23.97 -3.53
C LEU A 59 5.45 -24.08 -2.44
N PRO A 60 4.64 -25.15 -2.43
CA PRO A 60 3.73 -25.43 -1.31
C PRO A 60 4.49 -26.01 -0.11
N PRO A 61 4.08 -25.71 1.14
CA PRO A 61 2.84 -25.04 1.53
C PRO A 61 2.88 -23.50 1.52
N GLU A 62 4.06 -22.89 1.52
CA GLU A 62 4.27 -21.44 1.67
C GLU A 62 3.63 -20.61 0.56
N ARG A 63 3.49 -21.19 -0.65
CA ARG A 63 2.73 -20.60 -1.75
C ARG A 63 1.34 -20.15 -1.33
N TRP A 64 0.60 -20.92 -0.54
CA TRP A 64 -0.77 -20.53 -0.16
C TRP A 64 -0.79 -19.29 0.75
N LEU A 65 0.14 -19.22 1.70
CA LEU A 65 0.31 -18.05 2.55
C LEU A 65 0.70 -16.82 1.71
N TYR A 66 1.62 -17.01 0.75
CA TYR A 66 2.03 -15.98 -0.20
C TYR A 66 0.84 -15.40 -0.98
N LEU A 67 0.04 -16.26 -1.64
CA LEU A 67 -1.09 -15.85 -2.47
C LEU A 67 -2.11 -15.07 -1.64
N ILE A 68 -2.60 -15.66 -0.54
CA ILE A 68 -3.65 -15.08 0.31
C ILE A 68 -3.15 -13.79 0.95
N GLY A 69 -1.96 -13.83 1.54
CA GLY A 69 -1.40 -12.72 2.29
C GLY A 69 -1.12 -11.48 1.44
N PHE A 70 -0.55 -11.65 0.24
CA PHE A 70 -0.37 -10.54 -0.68
C PHE A 70 -1.67 -10.09 -1.36
N TRP A 71 -2.65 -10.98 -1.55
CA TRP A 71 -4.01 -10.58 -1.96
C TRP A 71 -4.67 -9.65 -0.95
N LEU A 72 -4.64 -10.02 0.34
CA LEU A 72 -5.17 -9.21 1.42
C LEU A 72 -4.43 -7.88 1.55
N THR A 73 -3.10 -7.90 1.40
CA THR A 73 -2.26 -6.69 1.39
C THR A 73 -2.66 -5.76 0.23
N GLY A 74 -2.75 -6.26 -1.01
CA GLY A 74 -3.17 -5.46 -2.16
C GLY A 74 -4.57 -4.87 -2.00
N THR A 75 -5.50 -5.67 -1.48
CA THR A 75 -6.87 -5.21 -1.17
C THR A 75 -6.87 -4.13 -0.09
N GLY A 76 -6.06 -4.29 0.96
CA GLY A 76 -5.88 -3.30 2.02
C GLY A 76 -5.34 -1.97 1.50
N ILE A 77 -4.40 -2.01 0.54
CA ILE A 77 -3.90 -0.80 -0.15
C ILE A 77 -5.02 -0.14 -0.96
N LEU A 78 -5.83 -0.89 -1.71
CA LEU A 78 -6.97 -0.33 -2.47
C LEU A 78 -7.98 0.37 -1.55
N VAL A 79 -8.33 -0.26 -0.43
CA VAL A 79 -9.23 0.34 0.57
C VAL A 79 -8.61 1.60 1.16
N SER A 80 -7.32 1.57 1.48
CA SER A 80 -6.57 2.72 2.00
C SER A 80 -6.53 3.88 1.00
N ALA A 81 -6.29 3.60 -0.28
CA ALA A 81 -6.28 4.60 -1.35
C ALA A 81 -7.65 5.27 -1.51
N LYS A 82 -8.73 4.46 -1.53
CA LYS A 82 -10.10 4.98 -1.56
C LYS A 82 -10.40 5.83 -0.32
N TYR A 83 -10.01 5.36 0.85
CA TYR A 83 -10.23 6.09 2.09
C TYR A 83 -9.46 7.41 2.13
N ALA A 84 -8.19 7.43 1.68
CA ALA A 84 -7.39 8.65 1.56
C ALA A 84 -8.02 9.67 0.60
N LYS A 85 -8.52 9.18 -0.57
CA LYS A 85 -9.28 9.98 -1.53
C LYS A 85 -10.46 10.68 -0.87
N ASP A 86 -11.31 9.90 -0.20
CA ASP A 86 -12.57 10.40 0.38
C ASP A 86 -12.32 11.27 1.63
N SER A 87 -11.21 11.05 2.35
CA SER A 87 -10.92 11.72 3.62
C SER A 87 -10.16 13.03 3.45
N PHE A 88 -9.08 13.07 2.66
CA PHE A 88 -8.23 14.26 2.60
C PHE A 88 -7.65 14.60 1.22
N LEU A 89 -7.34 13.63 0.36
CA LEU A 89 -6.59 13.91 -0.87
C LEU A 89 -7.32 14.90 -1.80
N TRP A 90 -8.65 14.82 -1.88
CA TRP A 90 -9.46 15.71 -2.73
C TRP A 90 -9.65 17.11 -2.12
N ARG A 91 -9.14 17.34 -0.91
CA ARG A 91 -9.11 18.65 -0.23
C ARG A 91 -7.77 19.37 -0.40
N ALA A 92 -6.86 18.81 -1.21
CA ALA A 92 -5.64 19.49 -1.60
C ALA A 92 -5.95 20.80 -2.31
N GLU A 93 -5.02 21.75 -2.28
CA GLU A 93 -5.17 23.03 -2.98
C GLU A 93 -5.28 22.83 -4.51
N SER A 94 -5.98 23.73 -5.19
CA SER A 94 -6.27 23.62 -6.64
C SER A 94 -5.03 23.41 -7.50
N HIS A 95 -3.93 24.11 -7.19
CA HIS A 95 -2.65 23.99 -7.88
C HIS A 95 -1.92 22.65 -7.62
N LEU A 96 -2.35 21.88 -6.62
CA LEU A 96 -1.82 20.55 -6.28
C LEU A 96 -2.77 19.41 -6.68
N HIS A 97 -3.96 19.69 -7.23
CA HIS A 97 -4.95 18.67 -7.61
C HIS A 97 -4.40 17.63 -8.59
N CYS A 98 -3.58 18.03 -9.56
CA CYS A 98 -2.96 17.09 -10.49
C CYS A 98 -2.08 16.07 -9.76
N LEU A 99 -1.26 16.57 -8.82
CA LEU A 99 -0.37 15.74 -8.02
C LEU A 99 -1.14 14.78 -7.11
N ALA A 100 -2.22 15.25 -6.46
CA ALA A 100 -3.10 14.41 -5.65
C ALA A 100 -3.77 13.29 -6.46
N LYS A 101 -4.27 13.61 -7.66
CA LYS A 101 -4.84 12.61 -8.59
C LYS A 101 -3.80 11.60 -9.04
N SER A 102 -2.61 12.06 -9.45
CA SER A 102 -1.52 11.17 -9.86
C SER A 102 -1.12 10.23 -8.73
N SER A 103 -0.91 10.74 -7.52
CA SER A 103 -0.58 9.92 -6.35
C SER A 103 -1.65 8.86 -6.07
N TYR A 104 -2.93 9.23 -6.14
CA TYR A 104 -4.03 8.28 -6.00
C TYR A 104 -4.00 7.18 -7.07
N TYR A 105 -3.92 7.54 -8.35
CA TYR A 105 -3.91 6.53 -9.42
C TYR A 105 -2.67 5.64 -9.36
N PHE A 106 -1.50 6.19 -9.03
CA PHE A 106 -0.29 5.38 -8.82
C PHE A 106 -0.46 4.36 -7.69
N SER A 107 -1.11 4.72 -6.58
CA SER A 107 -1.41 3.74 -5.52
C SER A 107 -2.33 2.61 -5.98
N LEU A 108 -3.32 2.91 -6.84
CA LEU A 108 -4.22 1.89 -7.39
C LEU A 108 -3.48 0.95 -8.35
N VAL A 109 -2.64 1.51 -9.23
CA VAL A 109 -1.82 0.73 -10.17
C VAL A 109 -0.82 -0.13 -9.40
N ALA A 110 -0.21 0.40 -8.35
CA ALA A 110 0.70 -0.35 -7.49
C ALA A 110 -0.01 -1.55 -6.83
N ALA A 111 -1.20 -1.32 -6.24
CA ALA A 111 -2.00 -2.37 -5.65
C ALA A 111 -2.41 -3.44 -6.68
N PHE A 112 -2.78 -3.02 -7.90
CA PHE A 112 -3.10 -3.97 -8.98
C PHE A 112 -1.88 -4.81 -9.38
N GLY A 113 -0.69 -4.20 -9.49
CA GLY A 113 0.56 -4.93 -9.71
C GLY A 113 0.81 -5.99 -8.63
N LEU A 114 0.57 -5.65 -7.35
CA LEU A 114 0.67 -6.59 -6.23
C LEU A 114 -0.34 -7.74 -6.34
N LEU A 115 -1.58 -7.46 -6.74
CA LEU A 115 -2.61 -8.48 -6.93
C LEU A 115 -2.29 -9.42 -8.10
N VAL A 116 -1.79 -8.90 -9.22
CA VAL A 116 -1.37 -9.71 -10.37
C VAL A 116 -0.26 -10.68 -9.97
N GLN A 117 0.82 -10.18 -9.35
CA GLN A 117 1.93 -11.04 -8.95
C GLN A 117 1.57 -11.99 -7.80
N ALA A 118 0.59 -11.63 -6.96
CA ALA A 118 0.03 -12.50 -5.94
C ALA A 118 -0.94 -13.55 -6.50
N THR A 119 -1.50 -13.36 -7.70
CA THR A 119 -2.41 -14.34 -8.32
C THR A 119 -1.64 -15.34 -9.17
N ILE A 120 -0.57 -14.87 -9.81
CA ILE A 120 0.28 -15.64 -10.70
C ILE A 120 1.64 -15.74 -10.00
N PRO A 121 1.86 -16.76 -9.15
CA PRO A 121 3.11 -16.89 -8.41
C PRO A 121 4.26 -17.22 -9.37
N LEU A 122 5.48 -17.12 -8.88
CA LEU A 122 6.68 -17.51 -9.61
C LEU A 122 6.67 -19.03 -9.90
N GLN A 123 7.27 -19.46 -11.02
CA GLN A 123 7.36 -20.89 -11.34
C GLN A 123 8.18 -21.65 -10.26
N SER A 124 7.82 -22.90 -10.00
CA SER A 124 8.41 -23.71 -8.92
C SER A 124 9.91 -23.99 -9.12
N ASN A 125 10.37 -24.07 -10.36
CA ASN A 125 11.77 -24.33 -10.72
C ASN A 125 12.52 -23.04 -11.09
N ILE A 126 12.14 -21.89 -10.53
CA ILE A 126 12.77 -20.61 -10.88
C ILE A 126 14.28 -20.58 -10.56
N PHE A 127 14.73 -21.32 -9.56
CA PHE A 127 16.14 -21.38 -9.21
C PHE A 127 16.99 -21.94 -10.36
N ASP A 128 16.48 -22.97 -11.06
CA ASP A 128 17.12 -23.55 -12.24
C ASP A 128 17.18 -22.53 -13.40
N VAL A 129 16.15 -21.68 -13.54
CA VAL A 129 16.17 -20.59 -14.52
C VAL A 129 17.27 -19.58 -14.20
N ILE A 130 17.44 -19.21 -12.93
CA ILE A 130 18.49 -18.28 -12.51
C ILE A 130 19.89 -18.87 -12.77
N LYS A 131 20.05 -20.19 -12.60
CA LYS A 131 21.28 -20.92 -12.96
C LYS A 131 21.50 -21.10 -14.47
N LYS A 132 20.53 -20.71 -15.31
CA LYS A 132 20.49 -20.95 -16.76
C LYS A 132 20.37 -22.44 -17.13
N GLU A 133 19.76 -23.24 -16.26
CA GLU A 133 19.50 -24.67 -16.42
C GLU A 133 18.06 -24.97 -16.88
N ALA A 134 17.16 -23.99 -16.75
CA ALA A 134 15.79 -24.06 -17.25
C ALA A 134 15.38 -22.78 -17.99
N THR A 135 14.30 -22.87 -18.78
CA THR A 135 13.75 -21.72 -19.51
C THR A 135 12.73 -20.96 -18.65
N LEU A 136 12.68 -19.64 -18.84
CA LEU A 136 11.70 -18.78 -18.18
C LEU A 136 10.31 -19.01 -18.79
N GLN A 137 9.33 -19.36 -17.96
CA GLN A 137 7.96 -19.59 -18.41
C GLN A 137 7.15 -18.28 -18.44
N THR A 138 6.09 -18.24 -19.25
CA THR A 138 5.16 -17.12 -19.34
C THR A 138 4.56 -16.71 -17.99
N GLN A 139 4.28 -17.68 -17.12
CA GLN A 139 3.83 -17.43 -15.74
C GLN A 139 4.80 -16.51 -14.98
N SER A 140 6.10 -16.83 -14.99
CA SER A 140 7.13 -16.03 -14.33
C SER A 140 7.31 -14.65 -14.97
N MET A 141 7.16 -14.55 -16.30
CA MET A 141 7.18 -13.25 -16.99
C MET A 141 6.04 -12.33 -16.53
N ILE A 142 4.83 -12.89 -16.39
CA ILE A 142 3.66 -12.14 -15.88
C ILE A 142 3.88 -11.74 -14.42
N HIS A 143 4.35 -12.66 -13.57
CA HIS A 143 4.67 -12.37 -12.17
C HIS A 143 5.67 -11.20 -12.05
N GLN A 144 6.79 -11.28 -12.79
CA GLN A 144 7.83 -10.25 -12.77
C GLN A 144 7.32 -8.91 -13.30
N THR A 145 6.44 -8.92 -14.31
CA THR A 145 5.80 -7.70 -14.82
C THR A 145 4.87 -7.09 -13.78
N GLY A 146 4.06 -7.91 -13.08
CA GLY A 146 3.23 -7.45 -11.96
C GLY A 146 4.05 -6.82 -10.84
N ALA A 147 5.16 -7.45 -10.45
CA ALA A 147 6.10 -6.90 -9.47
C ALA A 147 6.74 -5.59 -9.96
N LEU A 148 7.16 -5.51 -11.22
CA LEU A 148 7.69 -4.28 -11.81
C LEU A 148 6.68 -3.13 -11.77
N VAL A 149 5.41 -3.40 -12.14
CA VAL A 149 4.32 -2.43 -12.07
C VAL A 149 4.09 -1.97 -10.63
N LEU A 150 4.07 -2.90 -9.66
CA LEU A 150 3.99 -2.58 -8.22
C LEU A 150 5.08 -1.60 -7.81
N PHE A 151 6.35 -1.89 -8.12
CA PHE A 151 7.46 -1.06 -7.67
C PHE A 151 7.51 0.31 -8.36
N LEU A 152 7.35 0.36 -9.69
CA LEU A 152 7.38 1.64 -10.41
C LEU A 152 6.22 2.56 -10.02
N ALA A 153 5.00 2.01 -9.95
CA ALA A 153 3.84 2.79 -9.53
C ALA A 153 3.89 3.12 -8.04
N GLY A 154 4.35 2.20 -7.19
CA GLY A 154 4.56 2.43 -5.76
C GLY A 154 5.57 3.55 -5.52
N TYR A 155 6.68 3.56 -6.26
CA TYR A 155 7.68 4.63 -6.20
C TYR A 155 7.11 5.98 -6.65
N ALA A 156 6.42 6.00 -7.79
CA ALA A 156 5.76 7.22 -8.27
C ALA A 156 4.72 7.74 -7.27
N HIS A 157 3.97 6.85 -6.62
CA HIS A 157 3.05 7.19 -5.55
C HIS A 157 3.77 7.84 -4.37
N CYS A 158 4.84 7.23 -3.85
CA CYS A 158 5.60 7.75 -2.71
C CYS A 158 6.17 9.15 -3.00
N ILE A 159 6.82 9.34 -4.16
CA ILE A 159 7.36 10.67 -4.55
C ILE A 159 6.24 11.71 -4.65
N THR A 160 5.18 11.40 -5.39
CA THR A 160 4.10 12.37 -5.62
C THR A 160 3.38 12.72 -4.33
N MET A 161 3.20 11.74 -3.43
CA MET A 161 2.62 11.97 -2.11
C MET A 161 3.55 12.79 -1.21
N ASP A 162 4.85 12.51 -1.19
CA ASP A 162 5.81 13.29 -0.41
C ASP A 162 5.79 14.76 -0.87
N ILE A 163 5.91 15.02 -2.17
CA ILE A 163 5.81 16.38 -2.71
C ILE A 163 4.49 17.03 -2.31
N LEU A 164 3.38 16.30 -2.40
CA LEU A 164 2.05 16.79 -2.03
C LEU A 164 1.98 17.17 -0.54
N LEU A 165 2.45 16.31 0.35
CA LEU A 165 2.44 16.53 1.80
C LEU A 165 3.36 17.67 2.23
N PHE A 166 4.52 17.84 1.58
CA PHE A 166 5.45 18.93 1.90
C PHE A 166 4.99 20.28 1.34
N ARG A 167 4.29 20.31 0.21
CA ARG A 167 3.81 21.55 -0.41
C ARG A 167 2.43 22.00 0.08
N SER A 168 1.58 21.06 0.49
CA SER A 168 0.24 21.39 0.96
C SER A 168 0.25 21.94 2.38
N ARG A 169 -0.58 22.96 2.60
CA ARG A 169 -0.92 23.54 3.90
C ARG A 169 -2.25 23.01 4.42
N THR A 170 -3.12 22.51 3.53
CA THR A 170 -4.46 22.02 3.90
C THR A 170 -4.49 20.54 4.28
N LEU A 171 -3.51 19.74 3.83
CA LEU A 171 -3.51 18.32 4.12
C LEU A 171 -3.13 18.01 5.58
N PRO A 172 -3.87 17.13 6.25
CA PRO A 172 -3.67 16.78 7.65
C PRO A 172 -2.50 15.82 7.77
N SER A 173 -1.29 16.33 8.02
CA SER A 173 -0.11 15.47 8.22
C SER A 173 0.88 16.11 9.19
N SER A 174 1.34 15.30 10.16
CA SER A 174 2.33 15.73 11.15
C SER A 174 3.74 15.76 10.55
N THR A 175 4.62 16.61 11.10
CA THR A 175 6.04 16.68 10.69
C THR A 175 6.74 15.32 10.79
N PHE A 176 6.40 14.53 11.81
CA PHE A 176 6.92 13.17 11.97
C PHE A 176 6.52 12.28 10.79
N SER A 177 5.24 12.26 10.42
CA SER A 177 4.75 11.43 9.32
C SER A 177 5.40 11.80 7.98
N LYS A 178 5.51 13.11 7.68
CA LYS A 178 6.18 13.60 6.47
C LYS A 178 7.64 13.15 6.38
N ARG A 179 8.38 13.25 7.49
CA ARG A 179 9.80 12.81 7.55
C ARG A 179 9.94 11.30 7.44
N LEU A 180 9.08 10.54 8.12
CA LEU A 180 9.06 9.08 8.03
C LEU A 180 8.83 8.62 6.59
N LYS A 181 7.80 9.16 5.92
CA LYS A 181 7.49 8.86 4.52
C LYS A 181 8.67 9.18 3.60
N LEU A 182 9.30 10.35 3.75
CA LEU A 182 10.49 10.72 2.99
C LEU A 182 11.65 9.73 3.18
N VAL A 183 11.94 9.33 4.43
CA VAL A 183 12.98 8.33 4.71
C VAL A 183 12.64 6.99 4.06
N LEU A 184 11.39 6.55 4.13
CA LEU A 184 10.94 5.31 3.49
C LEU A 184 11.05 5.39 1.96
N THR A 185 10.73 6.52 1.34
CA THR A 185 10.95 6.75 -0.10
C THR A 185 12.43 6.65 -0.48
N ILE A 186 13.33 7.23 0.32
CA ILE A 186 14.79 7.12 0.11
C ILE A 186 15.26 5.67 0.28
N LEU A 187 14.76 4.96 1.29
CA LEU A 187 15.09 3.55 1.51
C LEU A 187 14.58 2.64 0.38
N MET A 188 13.46 2.97 -0.27
CA MET A 188 13.01 2.25 -1.47
C MET A 188 13.92 2.49 -2.67
N LEU A 189 14.55 3.66 -2.76
CA LEU A 189 15.45 4.03 -3.86
C LEU A 189 16.83 3.39 -3.75
N ALA A 190 17.37 3.24 -2.53
CA ALA A 190 18.71 2.71 -2.32
C ALA A 190 18.91 1.32 -2.99
N PRO A 191 17.98 0.36 -2.87
CA PRO A 191 18.01 -0.89 -3.60
C PRO A 191 18.02 -0.76 -5.11
N PHE A 192 17.43 0.27 -5.71
CA PHE A 192 17.47 0.44 -7.17
C PHE A 192 18.92 0.64 -7.62
N PHE A 193 19.65 1.56 -6.99
CA PHE A 193 21.06 1.81 -7.31
C PHE A 193 21.96 0.61 -6.96
N LEU A 194 21.65 -0.11 -5.87
CA LEU A 194 22.40 -1.31 -5.48
C LEU A 194 22.08 -2.52 -6.35
N ALA A 195 20.85 -2.65 -6.87
CA ALA A 195 20.38 -3.78 -7.68
C ALA A 195 20.74 -3.65 -9.17
N PHE A 196 21.02 -2.44 -9.68
CA PHE A 196 21.50 -2.26 -11.06
C PHE A 196 22.82 -2.98 -11.33
N LEU A 197 23.64 -3.22 -10.29
CA LEU A 197 24.93 -3.91 -10.41
C LEU A 197 24.78 -5.45 -10.48
N PRO A 198 23.92 -6.12 -9.68
CA PRO A 198 23.77 -7.58 -9.70
C PRO A 198 22.39 -8.14 -10.11
N HIS A 199 21.46 -7.41 -10.75
CA HIS A 199 20.12 -7.95 -11.05
C HIS A 199 20.13 -9.23 -11.94
N PRO A 200 19.51 -10.37 -11.56
CA PRO A 200 19.59 -11.65 -12.29
C PRO A 200 19.15 -11.59 -13.76
N ALA A 201 18.29 -10.62 -14.12
CA ALA A 201 17.83 -10.40 -15.49
C ALA A 201 18.85 -9.63 -16.37
N SER A 202 19.96 -9.13 -15.82
CA SER A 202 21.08 -8.64 -16.64
C SER A 202 21.72 -9.84 -17.33
N SER A 203 21.29 -10.15 -18.56
CA SER A 203 21.88 -11.19 -19.40
C SER A 203 23.36 -10.96 -19.72
N VAL A 204 23.85 -9.76 -19.44
CA VAL A 204 25.24 -9.33 -19.59
C VAL A 204 25.97 -9.59 -18.28
N GLY A 205 26.72 -10.69 -18.19
CA GLY A 205 27.62 -10.96 -17.07
C GLY A 205 27.91 -12.44 -16.80
N PRO A 206 28.95 -12.73 -15.99
CA PRO A 206 29.27 -14.08 -15.53
C PRO A 206 28.11 -14.70 -14.74
N LYS A 207 28.14 -16.04 -14.58
CA LYS A 207 27.20 -16.75 -13.68
C LYS A 207 27.36 -16.15 -12.29
N LYS A 208 26.25 -15.71 -11.70
CA LYS A 208 26.24 -15.11 -10.36
C LYS A 208 26.37 -16.20 -9.30
N THR A 209 27.11 -15.91 -8.24
CA THR A 209 27.21 -16.82 -7.11
C THR A 209 25.90 -16.82 -6.30
N VAL A 210 25.68 -17.87 -5.52
CA VAL A 210 24.51 -17.94 -4.61
C VAL A 210 24.54 -16.81 -3.57
N GLU A 211 25.73 -16.38 -3.18
CA GLU A 211 25.93 -15.27 -2.27
C GLU A 211 25.52 -13.93 -2.91
N GLU A 212 25.92 -13.67 -4.15
CA GLU A 212 25.53 -12.47 -4.91
C GLU A 212 24.01 -12.33 -5.04
N MET A 213 23.30 -13.45 -5.21
CA MET A 213 21.85 -13.47 -5.23
C MET A 213 21.23 -13.03 -3.89
N SER A 214 21.87 -13.38 -2.77
CA SER A 214 21.39 -13.01 -1.44
C SER A 214 21.48 -11.50 -1.20
N TYR A 215 22.51 -10.81 -1.71
CA TYR A 215 22.57 -9.34 -1.67
C TYR A 215 21.46 -8.69 -2.50
N GLY A 216 21.15 -9.26 -3.66
CA GLY A 216 19.99 -8.83 -4.46
C GLY A 216 18.67 -8.98 -3.69
N ALA A 217 18.54 -10.03 -2.89
CA ALA A 217 17.37 -10.24 -2.03
C ALA A 217 17.25 -9.15 -0.96
N ILE A 218 18.33 -8.73 -0.30
CA ILE A 218 18.30 -7.63 0.69
C ILE A 218 17.63 -6.39 0.10
N GLY A 219 17.95 -6.05 -1.15
CA GLY A 219 17.36 -4.92 -1.85
C GLY A 219 15.84 -5.05 -1.99
N GLN A 220 15.36 -6.23 -2.41
CA GLN A 220 13.91 -6.49 -2.52
C GLN A 220 13.21 -6.43 -1.16
N TRP A 221 13.79 -7.07 -0.13
CA TRP A 221 13.25 -7.06 1.23
C TRP A 221 13.16 -5.64 1.81
N THR A 222 14.20 -4.84 1.60
CA THR A 222 14.23 -3.43 2.02
C THR A 222 13.17 -2.62 1.28
N CYS A 223 13.08 -2.78 -0.04
CA CYS A 223 12.12 -2.04 -0.86
C CYS A 223 10.66 -2.38 -0.50
N VAL A 224 10.33 -3.67 -0.40
CA VAL A 224 8.97 -4.12 -0.01
C VAL A 224 8.64 -3.70 1.42
N GLY A 225 9.56 -3.90 2.36
CA GLY A 225 9.37 -3.48 3.75
C GLY A 225 9.13 -1.97 3.88
N ALA A 226 9.93 -1.16 3.20
CA ALA A 226 9.77 0.29 3.17
C ALA A 226 8.44 0.72 2.53
N LEU A 227 8.03 0.08 1.43
CA LEU A 227 6.74 0.35 0.79
C LEU A 227 5.55 -0.01 1.69
N LEU A 228 5.59 -1.15 2.36
CA LEU A 228 4.54 -1.57 3.29
C LEU A 228 4.44 -0.59 4.47
N LEU A 229 5.57 -0.19 5.05
CA LEU A 229 5.61 0.82 6.11
C LEU A 229 5.13 2.19 5.62
N TYR A 230 5.43 2.55 4.37
CA TYR A 230 4.98 3.81 3.78
C TYR A 230 3.45 3.83 3.73
N PHE A 231 2.83 2.79 3.18
CA PHE A 231 1.37 2.68 3.19
C PHE A 231 0.81 2.63 4.61
N ALA A 232 1.40 1.85 5.52
CA ALA A 232 0.97 1.76 6.91
C ALA A 232 0.94 3.12 7.62
N SER A 233 1.90 3.98 7.28
CA SER A 233 2.02 5.30 7.90
C SER A 233 0.82 6.21 7.60
N TYR A 234 -0.01 5.92 6.59
CA TYR A 234 -1.29 6.61 6.36
C TYR A 234 -2.27 6.51 7.53
N HIS A 235 -2.12 5.50 8.39
CA HIS A 235 -2.91 5.41 9.62
C HIS A 235 -2.78 6.70 10.45
N LEU A 236 -1.59 7.30 10.50
CA LEU A 236 -1.35 8.54 11.25
C LEU A 236 -2.22 9.68 10.73
N GLU A 237 -2.31 9.88 9.41
CA GLU A 237 -3.19 10.88 8.80
C GLU A 237 -4.68 10.55 9.02
N PHE A 238 -5.05 9.27 8.91
CA PHE A 238 -6.45 8.85 9.04
C PHE A 238 -7.02 9.02 10.45
N CYS A 239 -6.20 8.84 11.49
CA CYS A 239 -6.62 9.09 12.87
C CYS A 239 -6.76 10.57 13.18
N VAL A 240 -5.97 11.44 12.54
CA VAL A 240 -6.07 12.89 12.72
C VAL A 240 -7.36 13.45 12.06
N THR A 241 -7.79 12.90 10.92
CA THR A 241 -8.99 13.38 10.22
C THR A 241 -10.31 12.94 10.82
N HIS A 242 -10.31 11.88 11.64
CA HIS A 242 -11.50 11.31 12.26
C HIS A 242 -11.26 11.00 13.74
N PRO A 243 -11.14 12.02 14.62
CA PRO A 243 -11.17 11.79 16.05
C PRO A 243 -12.55 11.22 16.41
N ASP A 244 -12.60 9.99 16.91
CA ASP A 244 -13.82 9.22 17.19
C ASP A 244 -14.78 9.88 18.21
N GLY A 245 -14.48 11.09 18.70
CA GLY A 245 -15.22 11.77 19.77
C GLY A 245 -15.84 13.14 19.44
N ALA A 246 -15.57 13.76 18.29
CA ALA A 246 -15.97 15.17 18.09
C ALA A 246 -17.30 15.37 17.33
N GLN A 247 -17.76 14.40 16.54
CA GLN A 247 -19.00 14.54 15.76
C GLN A 247 -20.26 14.00 16.45
N ALA A 248 -20.13 13.13 17.44
CA ALA A 248 -21.27 12.67 18.24
C ALA A 248 -21.79 13.75 19.21
N ALA A 249 -20.96 14.72 19.58
CA ALA A 249 -21.35 15.80 20.49
C ALA A 249 -22.04 16.98 19.78
N TYR A 250 -21.91 17.11 18.46
CA TYR A 250 -22.50 18.22 17.69
C TYR A 250 -23.82 17.86 17.01
N SER A 251 -24.17 16.58 16.85
CA SER A 251 -25.46 16.19 16.25
C SER A 251 -26.64 16.25 17.21
N ASP A 252 -26.40 16.28 18.53
CA ASP A 252 -27.48 16.29 19.54
C ASP A 252 -27.85 17.69 20.06
N HIS A 253 -27.05 18.73 19.79
CA HIS A 253 -27.34 20.09 20.26
C HIS A 253 -27.86 21.08 19.20
N ASP A 254 -27.73 20.79 17.91
CA ASP A 254 -28.23 21.64 16.81
C ASP A 254 -29.58 21.19 16.23
N LEU A 255 -30.25 20.21 16.86
CA LEU A 255 -31.67 19.91 16.65
C LEU A 255 -32.56 20.54 17.73
N LEU A 256 -32.13 21.67 18.32
CA LEU A 256 -33.09 22.57 18.97
C LEU A 256 -33.99 23.18 17.89
N PRO A 257 -35.31 23.19 18.12
CA PRO A 257 -36.28 23.21 17.03
C PRO A 257 -36.40 24.62 16.41
N LEU A 258 -36.22 24.68 15.09
CA LEU A 258 -36.74 25.75 14.23
C LEU A 258 -38.26 25.96 14.39
N ALA A 259 -38.97 25.15 15.19
CA ALA A 259 -40.35 25.37 15.57
C ALA A 259 -40.56 26.59 16.51
N ALA A 260 -39.51 27.14 17.14
CA ALA A 260 -39.66 28.30 18.02
C ALA A 260 -39.57 29.68 17.33
N VAL A 261 -39.30 29.72 16.02
CA VAL A 261 -39.18 31.01 15.28
C VAL A 261 -40.41 31.30 14.41
N GLN A 262 -41.33 30.35 14.26
CA GLN A 262 -42.52 30.52 13.41
C GLN A 262 -43.73 31.15 14.13
N ASP A 263 -43.72 31.23 15.46
CA ASP A 263 -44.79 31.84 16.27
C ASP A 263 -44.64 33.36 16.48
N ASN A 264 -43.56 33.99 16.02
CA ASN A 264 -43.32 35.44 16.21
C ASN A 264 -43.57 36.30 14.96
N LEU A 265 -44.15 35.74 13.89
CA LEU A 265 -44.42 36.47 12.64
C LEU A 265 -45.92 36.66 12.32
N SER A 266 -46.83 36.30 13.23
CA SER A 266 -48.28 36.49 13.03
C SER A 266 -48.88 37.76 13.65
N ASP A 267 -48.12 38.56 14.43
CA ASP A 267 -48.69 39.63 15.26
C ASP A 267 -48.36 41.09 14.84
N THR A 268 -47.82 41.34 13.64
CA THR A 268 -47.49 42.72 13.18
C THR A 268 -48.30 43.23 11.99
N GLY A 269 -49.53 42.76 11.80
CA GLY A 269 -50.37 43.14 10.67
C GLY A 269 -51.77 43.66 11.02
N ALA A 270 -51.90 44.73 11.82
CA ALA A 270 -53.18 45.44 11.97
C ALA A 270 -53.02 46.89 12.47
N GLU A 271 -52.59 47.82 11.60
CA GLU A 271 -53.00 49.24 11.66
C GLU A 271 -52.98 49.84 10.23
N ILE A 272 -54.16 49.84 9.58
CA ILE A 272 -54.61 50.82 8.57
C ILE A 272 -56.06 51.13 8.91
#